data_AF-Q9PWH8-F1
#
_entry.id   AF-Q9PWH8-F1
#
_cell.length_a   1.000
_cell.length_b   1.000
_cell.length_c   1.000
_cell.angle_alpha   90.00
_cell.angle_beta   90.00
_cell.angle_gamma   90.00
#
_symmetry.space_group_name_H-M   'P 1'
#
loop_
_entity.id
_entity.type
_entity.pdbx_description
1 polymer ?
#
loop_
_entity_poly.entity_id
_entity_poly.type
_entity_poly.pdbx_seq_one_letter_code
_entity_poly.pdbx_strand_id
1 'polypeptide(L)' 'IVFPWTQRYFGGFGNLFNSEAIMANPKVAAHGIVVLQGLEMALKNMDDIKNTYASLSELHSGKFHVDPD' A
#
# COMPACT_ATOMS: atom_id res chain seq x y z
N ILE A 1 -13.90 -5.32 -7.45
CA ILE A 1 -13.19 -4.64 -6.32
C ILE A 1 -13.49 -5.43 -5.05
N VAL A 2 -12.47 -5.95 -4.35
CA VAL A 2 -12.66 -6.83 -3.17
C VAL A 2 -12.86 -6.02 -1.88
N PHE A 3 -12.11 -4.93 -1.68
CA PHE A 3 -12.22 -4.07 -0.50
C PHE A 3 -12.39 -2.59 -0.89
N PRO A 4 -13.60 -2.13 -1.26
CA PRO A 4 -13.83 -0.77 -1.76
C PRO A 4 -13.47 0.34 -0.76
N TRP A 5 -13.59 0.08 0.54
CA TRP A 5 -13.32 1.05 1.60
C TRP A 5 -11.86 1.52 1.63
N THR A 6 -10.92 0.70 1.16
CA THR A 6 -9.48 1.00 1.12
C THR A 6 -9.14 2.20 0.23
N GLN A 7 -10.01 2.54 -0.74
CA GLN A 7 -9.81 3.67 -1.64
C GLN A 7 -9.69 5.01 -0.90
N ARG A 8 -10.22 5.12 0.34
CA ARG A 8 -10.15 6.34 1.17
C ARG A 8 -8.72 6.84 1.39
N TYR A 9 -7.74 5.93 1.41
CA TYR A 9 -6.33 6.27 1.62
C TYR A 9 -5.63 6.77 0.34
N PHE A 10 -6.24 6.58 -0.81
CA PHE A 10 -5.64 6.82 -2.12
C PHE A 10 -6.30 7.97 -2.89
N GLY A 11 -6.85 8.97 -2.18
CA GLY A 11 -7.50 10.13 -2.82
C GLY A 11 -6.62 10.86 -3.84
N GLY A 12 -5.30 10.81 -3.70
CA GLY A 12 -4.33 11.38 -4.65
C GLY A 12 -4.15 10.58 -5.95
N PHE A 13 -4.78 9.41 -6.08
CA PHE A 13 -4.59 8.50 -7.23
C PHE A 13 -5.57 8.79 -8.37
N GLY A 14 -6.53 9.69 -8.18
CA GLY A 14 -7.50 10.07 -9.21
C GLY A 14 -8.70 9.12 -9.24
N ASN A 15 -9.19 8.78 -10.44
CA ASN A 15 -10.39 7.97 -10.57
C ASN A 15 -10.15 6.50 -10.16
N LEU A 16 -10.90 6.06 -9.14
CA LEU A 16 -10.92 4.68 -8.63
C LEU A 16 -12.35 4.11 -8.54
N PHE A 17 -13.31 4.71 -9.26
CA PHE A 17 -14.74 4.44 -9.09
C PHE A 17 -15.17 3.00 -9.42
N ASN A 18 -14.58 2.38 -10.43
CA ASN A 18 -14.91 1.03 -10.87
C ASN A 18 -13.65 0.21 -11.20
N SER A 19 -13.84 -1.08 -11.48
CA SER A 19 -12.74 -2.01 -11.72
C SER A 19 -11.89 -1.60 -12.91
N GLU A 20 -12.51 -1.17 -14.01
CA GLU A 20 -11.84 -0.73 -15.24
C GLU A 20 -10.96 0.50 -14.98
N ALA A 21 -11.49 1.50 -14.25
CA ALA A 21 -10.75 2.70 -13.88
C ALA A 21 -9.55 2.37 -12.98
N ILE A 22 -9.72 1.47 -12.01
CA ILE A 22 -8.62 1.03 -11.13
C ILE A 22 -7.54 0.30 -11.93
N MET A 23 -7.93 -0.64 -12.79
CA MET A 23 -6.98 -1.44 -13.59
C MET A 23 -6.20 -0.58 -14.58
N ALA A 24 -6.82 0.44 -15.16
CA ALA A 24 -6.17 1.36 -16.09
C ALA A 24 -5.37 2.47 -15.40
N ASN A 25 -5.40 2.59 -14.06
CA ASN A 25 -4.80 3.70 -13.35
C ASN A 25 -3.28 3.54 -13.20
N PRO A 26 -2.45 4.42 -13.82
CA PRO A 26 -1.00 4.30 -13.77
C PRO A 26 -0.42 4.49 -12.37
N LYS A 27 -1.08 5.27 -11.49
CA LYS A 27 -0.63 5.45 -10.10
C LYS A 27 -0.88 4.20 -9.26
N VAL A 28 -1.99 3.50 -9.49
CA VAL A 28 -2.26 2.19 -8.86
C VAL A 28 -1.20 1.19 -9.29
N ALA A 29 -0.92 1.07 -10.59
CA ALA A 29 0.08 0.16 -11.11
C ALA A 29 1.49 0.47 -10.54
N ALA A 30 1.90 1.74 -10.56
CA ALA A 30 3.19 2.16 -10.00
C ALA A 30 3.29 1.88 -8.50
N HIS A 31 2.22 2.14 -7.74
CA HIS A 31 2.21 1.87 -6.31
C HIS A 31 2.22 0.36 -5.99
N GLY A 32 1.59 -0.46 -6.83
CA GLY A 32 1.67 -1.92 -6.73
C GLY A 32 3.12 -2.44 -6.77
N ILE A 33 3.98 -1.83 -7.58
CA ILE A 33 5.42 -2.14 -7.62
C ILE A 33 6.08 -1.77 -6.27
N VAL A 34 5.75 -0.60 -5.71
CA VAL A 34 6.27 -0.16 -4.40
C VAL A 34 5.87 -1.14 -3.29
N VAL A 35 4.62 -1.62 -3.28
CA VAL A 35 4.15 -2.62 -2.32
C VAL A 35 4.94 -3.92 -2.45
N LEU A 36 5.13 -4.43 -3.68
CA LEU A 36 5.87 -5.66 -3.92
C LEU A 36 7.35 -5.54 -3.53
N GLN A 37 7.99 -4.40 -3.79
CA GLN A 37 9.35 -4.12 -3.34
C GLN A 37 9.45 -4.04 -1.81
N GLY A 38 8.41 -3.51 -1.15
CA GLY A 38 8.25 -3.62 0.29
C GLY A 38 8.34 -5.08 0.73
N LEU A 39 7.49 -5.95 0.18
CA LEU A 39 7.48 -7.38 0.54
C LEU A 39 8.82 -8.07 0.25
N GLU A 40 9.48 -7.75 -0.86
CA GLU A 40 10.82 -8.23 -1.18
C GLU A 40 11.84 -7.86 -0.08
N MET A 41 11.76 -6.64 0.45
CA MET A 41 12.62 -6.19 1.55
C MET A 41 12.41 -7.03 2.82
N ALA A 42 11.17 -7.39 3.16
CA ALA A 42 10.90 -8.28 4.29
C ALA A 42 11.47 -9.69 4.05
N LEU A 43 11.33 -10.24 2.84
CA LEU A 43 11.89 -11.54 2.47
C LEU A 43 13.43 -11.58 2.55
N LYS A 44 14.10 -10.46 2.26
CA LYS A 44 15.56 -10.35 2.38
C LYS A 44 16.04 -10.19 3.82
N ASN A 45 15.17 -9.76 4.73
CA ASN A 45 15.48 -9.45 6.12
C ASN A 45 14.55 -10.21 7.08
N MET A 46 14.26 -11.49 6.78
CA MET A 46 13.27 -12.29 7.52
C MET A 46 13.56 -12.39 9.02
N ASP A 47 14.84 -12.41 9.39
CA ASP A 47 15.28 -12.49 10.79
C ASP A 47 15.11 -11.16 11.55
N ASP A 48 14.91 -10.04 10.84
CA ASP A 48 14.78 -8.70 11.43
C ASP A 48 13.71 -7.82 10.73
N ILE A 49 12.55 -8.40 10.42
CA ILE A 49 11.44 -7.69 9.77
C ILE A 49 10.99 -6.49 10.60
N LYS A 50 10.95 -6.63 11.94
CA LYS A 50 10.46 -5.58 12.85
C LYS A 50 11.27 -4.29 12.71
N ASN A 51 12.60 -4.37 12.78
CA ASN A 51 13.42 -3.16 12.65
C ASN A 51 13.43 -2.66 11.20
N THR A 52 13.48 -3.59 10.23
CA THR A 52 13.42 -3.26 8.79
C THR A 52 12.20 -2.40 8.45
N TYR A 53 11.05 -2.67 9.05
CA TYR A 53 9.80 -1.95 8.81
C TYR A 53 9.43 -0.90 9.86
N ALA A 54 10.31 -0.55 10.81
CA ALA A 54 9.97 0.40 11.86
C ALA A 54 9.41 1.74 11.31
N SER A 55 10.10 2.34 10.34
CA SER A 55 9.64 3.58 9.70
C SER A 55 8.39 3.36 8.83
N LEU A 56 8.25 2.19 8.20
CA LEU A 56 7.06 1.86 7.41
C LEU A 56 5.83 1.73 8.29
N SER A 57 5.99 1.09 9.46
CA SER A 57 4.97 0.95 10.50
C SER A 57 4.51 2.32 11.00
N GLU A 58 5.44 3.22 11.35
CA GLU A 58 5.12 4.58 11.78
C GLU A 58 4.38 5.36 10.67
N LEU A 59 4.81 5.21 9.42
CA LEU A 59 4.14 5.85 8.29
C LEU A 59 2.70 5.38 8.13
N HIS A 60 2.45 4.06 8.17
CA HIS A 60 1.13 3.48 7.94
C HIS A 60 0.19 3.70 9.13
N SER A 61 0.66 3.42 10.36
CA SER A 61 -0.18 3.52 11.57
C SER A 61 -0.25 4.94 12.14
N GLY A 62 0.87 5.66 12.19
CA GLY A 62 0.97 6.95 12.87
C GLY A 62 0.69 8.16 11.97
N LYS A 63 1.08 8.12 10.69
CA LYS A 63 0.80 9.24 9.76
C LYS A 63 -0.49 9.01 8.98
N PHE A 64 -0.62 7.87 8.34
CA PHE A 64 -1.78 7.57 7.48
C PHE A 64 -2.96 6.98 8.23
N HIS A 65 -2.76 6.50 9.46
CA HIS A 65 -3.81 5.89 10.28
C HIS A 65 -4.57 4.82 9.49
N VAL A 66 -3.82 3.96 8.79
CA VAL A 66 -4.36 2.80 8.09
C VAL A 66 -4.86 1.82 9.14
N ASP A 67 -6.10 1.39 8.98
CA ASP A 67 -6.72 0.38 9.82
C ASP A 67 -5.96 -0.96 9.64
N PRO A 68 -5.59 -1.66 10.72
CA PRO A 68 -4.85 -2.91 10.62
C PRO A 68 -5.66 -4.12 10.10
N ASP A 69 -6.98 -4.03 9.95
CA ASP A 69 -7.89 -5.13 9.53
C ASP A 69 -7.94 -5.40 8.01
#